data_AF-A0A7V1Z7R7-F1
#
_entry.id   AF-A0A7V1Z7R7-F1
#
_cell.length_a   1.000
_cell.length_b   1.000
_cell.length_c   1.000
_cell.angle_alpha   90.00
_cell.angle_beta   90.00
_cell.angle_gamma   90.00
#
_symmetry.space_group_name_H-M   'P 1'
#
loop_
_entity.id
_entity.type
_entity.pdbx_description
1 polymer ?
#
loop_
_entity_poly.entity_id
_entity_poly.type
_entity_poly.pdbx_seq_one_letter_code
_entity_poly.pdbx_strand_id
1 'polypeptide(L)'
;MLKKQGGAILLLTDGQVFGTETILQEIQKTGVGLHSLGIGSASQDRFLALLAWETGGTSRFLAPRGRVDLAVLELFVGIALPVATDLQLGDPAGRQVRLITPLPRQVFAGSPVLVLLERDSCADIRISLQ
;
A
#
# COMPACT_ATOMS: atom_id res chain seq x y z
N MET A 1 18.86 -10.99 -2.79
CA MET A 1 18.04 -10.52 -3.93
C MET A 1 16.59 -10.73 -3.57
N LEU A 2 15.78 -9.65 -3.52
CA LEU A 2 14.33 -9.74 -3.34
C LEU A 2 13.75 -10.51 -4.55
N LYS A 3 12.87 -11.47 -4.29
CA LYS A 3 12.28 -12.32 -5.34
C LYS A 3 11.45 -11.48 -6.31
N LYS A 4 11.27 -12.00 -7.52
CA LYS A 4 10.59 -11.35 -8.66
C LYS A 4 9.11 -11.01 -8.42
N GLN A 5 8.54 -11.43 -7.29
CA GLN A 5 7.20 -11.05 -6.81
C GLN A 5 7.22 -10.99 -5.27
N GLY A 6 6.71 -9.88 -4.72
CA GLY A 6 6.39 -9.73 -3.31
C GLY A 6 7.56 -9.47 -2.36
N GLY A 7 7.33 -8.59 -1.40
CA GLY A 7 8.25 -8.25 -0.32
C GLY A 7 7.77 -7.01 0.43
N ALA A 8 8.35 -6.76 1.59
CA ALA A 8 8.08 -5.54 2.36
C ALA A 8 9.38 -4.85 2.75
N ILE A 9 9.36 -3.52 2.77
CA ILE A 9 10.42 -2.67 3.31
C ILE A 9 9.91 -2.04 4.59
N LEU A 10 10.72 -2.11 5.64
CA LEU A 10 10.54 -1.38 6.88
C LEU A 10 11.54 -0.22 6.92
N LEU A 11 11.05 1.01 6.76
CA LEU A 11 11.85 2.23 6.73
C LEU A 11 11.72 2.99 8.05
N LEU A 12 12.84 3.27 8.71
CA LEU A 12 12.89 4.13 9.90
C LEU A 12 13.70 5.37 9.57
N THR A 13 13.21 6.55 9.97
CA THR A 13 13.96 7.81 9.82
C THR A 13 13.56 8.80 10.91
N ASP A 14 14.52 9.59 11.39
CA ASP A 14 14.31 10.76 12.25
C ASP A 14 14.54 12.09 11.52
N GLY A 15 14.84 12.03 10.22
CA GLY A 15 15.16 13.18 9.38
C GLY A 15 14.22 13.36 8.19
N GLN A 16 14.42 14.48 7.50
CA GLN A 16 13.71 14.83 6.27
C GLN A 16 14.23 14.01 5.09
N VAL A 17 13.36 13.81 4.10
CA VAL A 17 13.69 13.07 2.86
C VAL A 17 13.60 14.02 1.66
N PHE A 18 14.56 13.89 0.73
CA PHE A 18 14.61 14.68 -0.51
C PHE A 18 14.48 13.76 -1.73
N GLY A 19 14.14 14.33 -2.89
CA GLY A 19 13.99 13.56 -4.14
C GLY A 19 12.71 12.73 -4.20
N THR A 20 11.63 13.23 -3.60
CA THR A 20 10.37 12.54 -3.35
C THR A 20 9.72 11.95 -4.62
N GLU A 21 9.66 12.70 -5.71
CA GLU A 21 9.06 12.29 -6.99
C GLU A 21 9.80 11.10 -7.60
N THR A 22 11.15 11.15 -7.62
CA THR A 22 11.96 10.05 -8.17
C THR A 22 11.77 8.78 -7.35
N ILE A 23 11.76 8.90 -6.01
CA ILE A 23 11.56 7.74 -5.13
C ILE A 23 10.17 7.11 -5.35
N LEU A 24 9.12 7.93 -5.49
CA LEU A 24 7.76 7.45 -5.78
C LEU A 24 7.69 6.71 -7.11
N GLN A 25 8.29 7.26 -8.16
CA GLN A 25 8.29 6.63 -9.49
C GLN A 25 9.03 5.29 -9.49
N GLU A 26 10.15 5.19 -8.79
CA GLU A 26 10.91 3.94 -8.71
C GLU A 26 10.20 2.90 -7.86
N ILE A 27 9.67 3.26 -6.68
CA ILE A 27 9.04 2.28 -5.79
C ILE A 27 7.78 1.66 -6.42
N GLN A 28 7.00 2.44 -7.19
CA GLN A 28 5.80 1.96 -7.87
C GLN A 28 6.10 0.84 -8.89
N LYS A 29 7.34 0.70 -9.35
CA LYS A 29 7.77 -0.35 -10.29
C LYS A 29 8.19 -1.65 -9.58
N THR A 30 8.38 -1.62 -8.26
CA THR A 30 8.99 -2.74 -7.51
C THR A 30 7.98 -3.78 -7.03
N GLY A 31 6.71 -3.40 -6.83
CA GLY A 31 5.71 -4.27 -6.21
C GLY A 31 5.98 -4.59 -4.73
N VAL A 32 6.85 -3.82 -4.07
CA VAL A 32 7.19 -3.99 -2.65
C VAL A 32 6.29 -3.09 -1.79
N GLY A 33 5.75 -3.62 -0.70
CA GLY A 33 5.01 -2.83 0.29
C GLY A 33 5.94 -2.07 1.23
N LEU A 34 5.79 -0.75 1.36
CA LEU A 34 6.65 0.06 2.21
C LEU A 34 5.93 0.48 3.49
N HIS A 35 6.47 0.05 4.62
CA HIS A 35 6.02 0.45 5.94
C HIS A 35 7.06 1.38 6.55
N SER A 36 6.64 2.53 7.06
CA SER A 36 7.54 3.57 7.56
C SER A 36 7.24 3.97 9.01
N LEU A 37 8.30 4.23 9.76
CA LEU A 37 8.26 4.86 11.07
C LEU A 37 9.10 6.13 11.05
N GLY A 38 8.43 7.28 11.09
CA GLY A 38 9.08 8.57 11.32
C GLY A 38 9.25 8.85 12.81
N ILE A 39 10.45 9.22 13.24
CA ILE A 39 10.78 9.58 14.63
C ILE A 39 11.03 11.09 14.75
N GLY A 40 10.29 11.73 15.64
CA GLY A 40 10.36 13.16 15.85
C GLY A 40 9.58 13.97 14.82
N SER A 41 9.80 15.28 14.80
CA SER A 41 9.07 16.22 13.94
C SER A 41 9.65 16.31 12.53
N ALA A 42 10.96 16.12 12.36
CA ALA A 42 11.61 16.22 11.05
C ALA A 42 11.17 15.11 10.08
N SER A 43 10.77 13.94 10.60
CA SER A 43 10.28 12.82 9.82
C SER A 43 8.77 12.83 9.61
N GLN A 44 8.00 13.75 10.22
CA GLN A 44 6.53 13.86 10.09
C GLN A 44 6.11 14.43 8.72
N ASP A 45 6.74 13.91 7.67
CA ASP A 45 6.55 14.35 6.31
C ASP A 45 5.37 13.62 5.67
N ARG A 46 4.53 14.37 4.95
CA ARG A 46 3.49 13.84 4.06
C ARG A 46 4.05 12.80 3.09
N PHE A 47 5.31 12.94 2.71
CA PHE A 47 6.00 12.00 1.82
C PHE A 47 5.98 10.56 2.33
N LEU A 48 6.31 10.30 3.61
CA LEU A 48 6.33 8.93 4.15
C LEU A 48 4.94 8.29 4.14
N ALA A 49 3.89 9.09 4.36
CA ALA A 49 2.52 8.63 4.28
C ALA A 49 2.11 8.31 2.84
N LEU A 50 2.46 9.16 1.88
CA LEU A 50 2.21 8.91 0.45
C LEU A 50 2.95 7.67 -0.04
N LEU A 51 4.22 7.51 0.36
CA LEU A 51 5.05 6.37 -0.04
C LEU A 51 4.46 5.04 0.45
N ALA A 52 3.99 5.00 1.69
CA ALA A 52 3.30 3.84 2.24
C ALA A 52 1.96 3.58 1.53
N TRP A 53 1.18 4.62 1.25
CA TRP A 53 -0.10 4.52 0.55
C TRP A 53 0.05 3.93 -0.86
N GLU A 54 0.96 4.48 -1.66
CA GLU A 54 1.21 4.07 -3.05
C GLU A 54 1.71 2.62 -3.18
N THR A 55 2.27 2.07 -2.10
CA THR A 55 2.81 0.72 -2.05
C THR A 55 1.94 -0.28 -1.28
N GLY A 56 0.84 0.18 -0.66
CA GLY A 56 -0.03 -0.65 0.16
C GLY A 56 0.52 -0.98 1.55
N GLY A 57 1.55 -0.27 2.02
CA GLY A 57 2.10 -0.41 3.36
C GLY A 57 1.47 0.56 4.38
N THR A 58 2.16 0.82 5.49
CA THR A 58 1.65 1.67 6.58
C THR A 58 2.70 2.67 7.06
N SER A 59 2.31 3.93 7.25
CA SER A 59 3.16 4.96 7.85
C SER A 59 2.72 5.29 9.28
N ARG A 60 3.69 5.39 10.19
CA ARG A 60 3.50 5.79 11.58
C ARG A 60 4.51 6.86 11.97
N PHE A 61 4.13 7.68 12.96
CA PHE A 61 5.00 8.71 13.52
C PHE A 61 5.10 8.53 15.03
N LEU A 62 6.32 8.68 15.54
CA LEU A 62 6.66 8.55 16.94
C LEU A 62 7.31 9.84 17.43
N ALA A 63 6.98 10.30 18.63
CA ALA A 63 7.66 11.44 19.23
C ALA A 63 9.15 11.13 19.55
N PRO A 64 10.05 12.13 19.68
CA PRO A 64 11.49 11.91 19.84
C PRO A 64 11.92 11.04 21.04
N ARG A 65 11.05 10.88 22.05
CA ARG A 65 11.29 10.09 23.27
C ARG A 65 10.41 8.84 23.35
N GLY A 66 9.73 8.52 22.26
CA GLY A 66 8.88 7.34 22.20
C GLY A 66 9.68 6.04 22.23
N ARG A 67 8.99 4.95 22.54
CA ARG A 67 9.53 3.59 22.52
C ARG A 67 9.64 3.10 21.07
N VAL A 68 10.75 3.42 20.43
CA VAL A 68 11.04 3.02 19.04
C VAL A 68 10.95 1.51 18.89
N ASP A 69 11.50 0.77 19.85
CA ASP A 69 11.46 -0.69 19.91
C ASP A 69 10.03 -1.25 19.79
N LEU A 70 9.08 -0.71 20.57
CA LEU A 70 7.69 -1.14 20.52
C LEU A 70 7.02 -0.75 19.20
N ALA A 71 7.20 0.51 18.76
CA ALA A 71 6.60 1.00 17.53
C ALA A 71 7.08 0.22 16.29
N VAL A 72 8.36 -0.14 16.25
CA VAL A 72 8.95 -0.96 15.19
C VAL A 72 8.40 -2.38 15.23
N LEU A 73 8.29 -2.98 16.42
CA LEU A 73 7.74 -4.33 16.57
C LEU A 73 6.27 -4.37 16.13
N GLU A 74 5.46 -3.41 16.55
CA GLU A 74 4.06 -3.29 16.12
C GLU A 74 3.94 -3.13 14.61
N LEU A 75 4.79 -2.26 14.00
CA LEU A 75 4.80 -2.11 12.56
C LEU A 75 5.19 -3.42 11.87
N PHE A 76 6.23 -4.10 12.36
CA PHE A 76 6.74 -5.35 11.81
C PHE A 76 5.72 -6.50 11.90
N VAL A 77 5.03 -6.65 13.04
CA VAL A 77 3.95 -7.62 13.22
C VAL A 77 2.79 -7.34 12.26
N GLY A 78 2.54 -6.07 11.94
CA GLY A 78 1.56 -5.65 10.95
C GLY A 78 1.97 -5.85 9.49
N ILE A 79 3.23 -6.21 9.20
CA ILE A 79 3.67 -6.51 7.84
C ILE A 79 3.10 -7.85 7.42
N ALA A 80 2.03 -7.81 6.63
CA ALA A 80 1.45 -8.98 6.00
C ALA A 80 2.03 -9.19 4.60
N LEU A 81 2.14 -10.45 4.18
CA LEU A 81 2.30 -10.75 2.77
C LEU A 81 0.96 -10.60 2.07
N PRO A 82 0.92 -10.06 0.84
CA PRO A 82 -0.33 -9.98 0.10
C PRO A 82 -0.87 -11.39 -0.16
N VAL A 83 -2.18 -11.56 0.04
CA VAL A 83 -2.92 -12.80 -0.28
C VAL A 83 -3.37 -12.84 -1.74
N ALA A 84 -3.40 -11.69 -2.41
CA ALA A 84 -3.63 -11.58 -3.84
C ALA A 84 -2.96 -10.32 -4.38
N THR A 85 -2.58 -10.37 -5.66
CA THR A 85 -2.02 -9.24 -6.39
C THR A 85 -2.76 -9.03 -7.70
N ASP A 86 -2.63 -7.84 -8.28
CA ASP A 86 -3.13 -7.52 -9.63
C ASP A 86 -4.63 -7.82 -9.80
N LEU A 87 -5.46 -7.28 -8.91
CA LEU A 87 -6.91 -7.43 -8.99
C LEU A 87 -7.44 -7.04 -10.36
N GLN A 88 -8.28 -7.91 -10.92
CA GLN A 88 -9.01 -7.62 -12.14
C GLN A 88 -10.50 -7.65 -11.88
N LEU A 89 -11.19 -6.67 -12.46
CA LEU A 89 -12.65 -6.59 -12.43
C LEU A 89 -13.16 -6.82 -13.85
N GLY A 90 -14.10 -7.76 -13.99
CA GLY A 90 -14.70 -8.10 -15.28
C GLY A 90 -16.20 -8.31 -15.17
N ASP A 91 -16.91 -7.94 -16.24
CA ASP A 91 -18.29 -8.36 -16.46
C ASP A 91 -18.27 -9.69 -17.23
N PRO A 92 -18.93 -10.77 -16.74
CA PRO A 92 -19.02 -12.03 -17.46
C PRO A 92 -19.58 -11.93 -18.89
N ALA A 93 -20.41 -10.93 -19.16
CA ALA A 93 -20.98 -10.63 -20.47
C ALA A 93 -20.11 -9.67 -21.32
N GLY A 94 -18.91 -9.31 -20.84
CA GLY A 94 -17.95 -8.47 -21.56
C GLY A 94 -18.34 -6.98 -21.66
N ARG A 95 -19.31 -6.53 -20.88
CA ARG A 95 -19.74 -5.11 -20.86
C ARG A 95 -18.72 -4.24 -20.13
N GLN A 96 -18.65 -2.97 -20.50
CA GLN A 96 -17.80 -2.02 -19.78
C GLN A 96 -18.36 -1.77 -18.37
N VAL A 97 -17.45 -1.81 -17.39
CA VAL A 97 -17.71 -1.38 -16.02
C VAL A 97 -16.79 -0.22 -15.73
N ARG A 98 -17.36 0.90 -15.28
CA ARG A 98 -16.56 2.07 -14.91
C ARG A 98 -16.20 1.97 -13.43
N LEU A 99 -14.92 1.85 -13.15
CA LEU A 99 -14.40 1.94 -11.78
C LEU A 99 -14.41 3.41 -11.33
N ILE A 100 -15.01 3.66 -10.17
CA ILE A 100 -14.97 4.96 -9.50
C ILE A 100 -13.71 5.03 -8.62
N THR A 101 -13.36 3.92 -7.97
CA THR A 101 -12.13 3.76 -7.19
C THR A 101 -11.10 2.93 -7.95
N PRO A 102 -9.80 3.27 -7.84
CA PRO A 102 -8.76 2.40 -8.38
C PRO A 102 -8.78 1.03 -7.69
N LEU A 103 -8.51 -0.04 -8.44
CA LEU A 103 -8.31 -1.35 -7.84
C LEU A 103 -6.99 -1.38 -7.06
N PRO A 104 -6.97 -1.96 -5.85
CA PRO A 104 -5.73 -2.12 -5.12
C PRO A 104 -4.83 -3.10 -5.88
N ARG A 105 -3.54 -2.77 -5.97
CA ARG A 105 -2.53 -3.66 -6.57
C ARG A 105 -2.27 -4.91 -5.73
N GLN A 106 -2.55 -4.83 -4.43
CA GLN A 106 -2.29 -5.88 -3.46
C GLN A 106 -3.44 -5.96 -2.45
N VAL A 107 -3.81 -7.17 -2.07
CA VAL A 107 -4.81 -7.44 -1.03
C VAL A 107 -4.15 -8.21 0.10
N PHE A 108 -4.45 -7.84 1.33
CA PHE A 108 -3.88 -8.43 2.53
C PHE A 108 -4.96 -9.13 3.36
N ALA A 109 -4.58 -10.19 4.07
CA ALA A 109 -5.50 -10.91 4.96
C ALA A 109 -6.07 -9.96 6.03
N GLY A 110 -7.37 -10.05 6.29
CA GLY A 110 -8.05 -9.23 7.31
C GLY A 110 -8.32 -7.77 6.90
N SER A 111 -7.81 -7.31 5.76
CA SER A 111 -8.06 -5.97 5.22
C SER A 111 -9.20 -6.00 4.20
N PRO A 112 -10.34 -5.33 4.45
CA PRO A 112 -11.43 -5.30 3.50
C PRO A 112 -11.05 -4.49 2.24
N VAL A 113 -11.44 -5.01 1.08
CA VAL A 113 -11.31 -4.29 -0.20
C VAL A 113 -12.64 -3.63 -0.54
N LEU A 114 -12.62 -2.30 -0.70
CA LEU A 114 -13.77 -1.52 -1.14
C LEU A 114 -13.59 -1.15 -2.62
N VAL A 115 -14.53 -1.57 -3.46
CA VAL A 115 -14.57 -1.19 -4.89
C VAL A 115 -15.89 -0.48 -5.15
N LEU A 116 -15.82 0.78 -5.58
CA LEU A 116 -16.98 1.49 -6.13
C LEU A 116 -16.91 1.46 -7.65
N LEU A 117 -18.05 1.16 -8.27
CA LEU A 117 -18.20 1.08 -9.71
C LEU A 117 -19.54 1.64 -10.14
N GLU A 118 -19.61 2.02 -11.40
CA GLU A 118 -20.80 2.51 -12.09
C GLU A 118 -21.08 1.62 -13.32
N ARG A 119 -22.36 1.32 -13.55
CA ARG A 119 -22.81 0.52 -14.70
C ARG A 119 -24.25 0.84 -15.09
N ASP A 120 -24.56 0.68 -16.37
CA ASP A 120 -25.86 1.05 -16.97
C ASP A 120 -27.00 0.06 -16.66
N SER A 121 -26.71 -1.16 -16.21
CA SER A 121 -27.71 -2.19 -15.91
C SER A 121 -27.29 -3.05 -14.73
N CYS A 122 -28.25 -3.57 -13.94
CA CYS A 122 -27.96 -4.50 -12.85
C CYS A 122 -27.75 -5.92 -13.43
N ALA A 123 -26.50 -6.36 -13.56
CA ALA A 123 -26.12 -7.71 -13.94
C ALA A 123 -24.98 -8.21 -13.05
N ASP A 124 -24.64 -9.50 -13.15
CA ASP A 124 -23.55 -10.08 -12.38
C ASP A 124 -22.21 -9.38 -12.66
N ILE A 125 -21.40 -9.22 -11.61
CA ILE A 125 -20.01 -8.75 -11.70
C ILE A 125 -19.13 -9.85 -11.12
N ARG A 126 -18.01 -10.13 -11.78
CA ARG A 126 -16.99 -11.03 -11.24
C ARG A 126 -15.74 -10.24 -10.90
N ILE A 127 -15.31 -10.40 -9.66
CA ILE A 127 -13.99 -9.98 -9.20
C ILE A 127 -13.15 -11.25 -9.13
N SER A 128 -12.02 -11.24 -9.84
CA SER A 128 -11.08 -12.35 -9.87
C SER A 128 -9.71 -11.90 -9.37
N LEU A 129 -9.05 -12.82 -8.70
CA LEU A 129 -7.68 -12.69 -8.22
C LEU A 129 -6.79 -13.55 -9.13
N GLN A 130 -5.61 -13.05 -9.51
CA GLN A 130 -4.58 -13.86 -10.16
C GLN A 130 -3.66 -14.49 -9.10
#